data_AF-A0A183ANU7-F1
#
_entry.id   AF-A0A183ANU7-F1
#
_cell.length_a   1.000
_cell.length_b   1.000
_cell.length_c   1.000
_cell.angle_alpha   90.00
_cell.angle_beta   90.00
_cell.angle_gamma   90.00
#
_symmetry.space_group_name_H-M   'P 1'
#
loop_
_entity.id
_entity.type
_entity.pdbx_description
1 polymer ?
#
loop_
_entity_poly.entity_id
_entity_poly.type
_entity_poly.pdbx_seq_one_letter_code
_entity_poly.pdbx_strand_id
1 'polypeptide(L)'
;MMTYGVDPLAKKPVKGLNDSARYEYRRRQLEGVRKISDEEQQKDVTSAERFTELIREVKERREFLRTMSEYGQDQAYRNAIETEISQLVREMEEMDRRETMKLNQALKANDEREADEE
;
A
#
# COMPACT_ATOMS: atom_id res chain seq x y z
N MET A 1 4.05 44.92 7.24
CA MET A 1 3.96 43.88 6.19
C MET A 1 4.93 42.76 6.59
N MET A 2 4.45 41.62 7.08
CA MET A 2 5.31 40.46 7.42
C MET A 2 5.31 39.49 6.24
N THR A 3 6.49 39.21 5.68
CA THR A 3 6.71 38.18 4.67
C THR A 3 7.10 36.87 5.38
N TYR A 4 6.18 35.92 5.44
CA TYR A 4 6.48 34.58 5.96
C TYR A 4 7.24 33.77 4.90
N GLY A 5 8.37 33.14 5.28
CA GLY A 5 8.77 31.88 4.64
C GLY A 5 10.17 31.75 4.01
N VAL A 6 11.19 32.51 4.41
CA VAL A 6 12.58 32.11 4.13
C VAL A 6 13.30 31.92 5.45
N ASP A 7 13.53 30.67 5.85
CA ASP A 7 14.29 30.33 7.06
C ASP A 7 15.77 30.70 6.84
N PRO A 8 16.33 31.68 7.58
CA PRO A 8 17.66 32.21 7.34
C PRO A 8 18.79 31.27 7.81
N LEU A 9 18.46 30.05 8.26
CA LEU A 9 19.43 29.06 8.75
C LEU A 9 19.81 27.96 7.77
N ALA A 10 19.43 28.03 6.48
CA ALA A 10 19.95 27.13 5.45
C ALA A 10 21.43 27.41 5.13
N LYS A 11 22.31 27.14 6.09
CA LYS A 11 23.75 27.14 5.94
C LYS A 11 24.12 26.07 4.90
N LYS A 12 24.94 26.50 3.93
CA LYS A 12 25.53 25.67 2.86
C LYS A 12 26.05 24.34 3.43
N PRO A 13 25.92 23.21 2.71
CA PRO A 13 26.41 21.93 3.19
C PRO A 13 27.92 22.02 3.48
N VAL A 14 28.28 21.77 4.73
CA VAL A 14 29.68 21.73 5.17
C VAL A 14 30.25 20.38 4.72
N LYS A 15 31.24 20.41 3.83
CA LYS A 15 31.90 19.22 3.29
C LYS A 15 32.61 18.50 4.45
N GLY A 16 32.16 17.28 4.80
CA GLY A 16 32.86 16.39 5.73
C GLY A 16 32.17 16.04 7.05
N LEU A 17 30.89 16.35 7.26
CA LEU A 17 30.13 15.74 8.36
C LEU A 17 29.40 14.50 7.85
N ASN A 18 29.73 13.34 8.41
CA ASN A 18 29.12 12.06 8.09
C ASN A 18 27.58 12.15 8.14
N ASP A 19 26.94 12.06 6.97
CA ASP A 19 25.48 12.00 6.79
C ASP A 19 24.82 10.87 7.62
N SER A 20 25.64 9.95 8.13
CA SER A 20 25.24 8.84 9.01
C SER A 20 24.43 9.29 10.22
N ALA A 21 24.83 10.31 10.99
CA ALA A 21 24.18 10.57 12.29
C ALA A 21 22.69 10.95 12.18
N ARG A 22 22.32 11.66 11.11
CA ARG A 22 20.93 12.07 10.86
C ARG A 22 20.07 10.91 10.36
N TYR A 23 20.66 10.02 9.55
CA TYR A 23 20.03 8.79 9.10
C TYR A 23 19.92 7.75 10.22
N GLU A 24 20.95 7.60 11.04
CA GLU A 24 21.00 6.70 12.21
C GLU A 24 19.93 7.08 13.26
N TYR A 25 19.74 8.36 13.54
CA TYR A 25 18.70 8.80 14.48
C TYR A 25 17.28 8.48 13.99
N ARG A 26 17.02 8.72 12.69
CA ARG A 26 15.74 8.38 12.05
C ARG A 26 15.53 6.87 11.99
N ARG A 27 16.59 6.11 11.71
CA ARG A 27 16.58 4.64 11.71
C ARG A 27 16.29 4.08 13.11
N ARG A 28 16.90 4.63 14.17
CA ARG A 28 16.65 4.23 15.57
C ARG A 28 15.22 4.53 16.02
N GLN A 29 14.62 5.61 15.53
CA GLN A 29 13.21 5.93 15.74
C GLN A 29 12.28 4.94 15.02
N LEU A 30 12.64 4.48 13.82
CA LEU A 30 11.91 3.45 13.07
C LEU A 30 12.10 2.04 13.65
N GLU A 31 13.31 1.68 14.10
CA GLU A 31 13.63 0.38 14.72
C GLU A 31 13.01 0.22 16.12
N GLY A 32 12.72 1.32 16.82
CA GLY A 32 12.03 1.32 18.12
C GLY A 32 10.50 1.16 18.03
N VAL A 33 9.92 1.33 16.84
CA VAL A 33 8.57 0.82 16.54
C VAL A 33 8.77 -0.67 16.37
N ARG A 34 8.26 -1.47 17.31
CA ARG A 34 8.33 -2.94 17.30
C ARG A 34 8.24 -3.44 15.86
N LYS A 35 9.27 -4.13 15.36
CA LYS A 35 9.11 -5.01 14.21
C LYS A 35 7.94 -5.92 14.60
N ILE A 36 6.78 -5.68 14.00
CA ILE A 36 5.73 -6.68 13.95
C ILE A 36 6.43 -7.87 13.31
N SER A 37 6.65 -8.92 14.09
CA SER A 37 7.31 -10.14 13.63
C SER A 37 6.55 -10.60 12.38
N ASP A 38 7.25 -11.04 11.34
CA ASP A 38 6.60 -11.63 10.15
C ASP A 38 5.63 -12.78 10.53
N GLU A 39 5.81 -13.35 11.73
CA GLU A 39 4.96 -14.35 12.38
C GLU A 39 3.56 -13.84 12.81
N GLU A 40 3.36 -12.56 13.12
CA GLU A 40 2.03 -12.00 13.49
C GLU A 40 1.17 -11.67 12.24
N GLN A 41 1.78 -11.66 11.05
CA GLN A 41 1.11 -11.38 9.77
C GLN A 41 0.52 -12.64 9.11
N GLN A 42 0.87 -13.83 9.60
CA GLN A 42 0.36 -15.11 9.13
C GLN A 42 -0.89 -15.53 9.90
N LYS A 43 -1.91 -14.68 9.90
CA LYS A 43 -3.26 -15.25 9.88
C LYS A 43 -3.45 -15.75 8.46
N ASP A 44 -3.89 -17.00 8.29
CA ASP A 44 -4.35 -17.51 7.00
C ASP A 44 -5.63 -16.75 6.62
N VAL A 45 -5.45 -15.51 6.16
CA VAL A 45 -6.54 -14.65 5.70
C VAL A 45 -7.04 -15.27 4.40
N THR A 46 -8.32 -15.64 4.38
CA THR A 46 -8.94 -16.17 3.16
C THR A 46 -8.92 -15.10 2.07
N SER A 47 -8.94 -15.51 0.79
CA SER A 47 -8.97 -14.56 -0.34
C SER A 47 -10.14 -13.57 -0.25
N ALA A 48 -11.28 -13.99 0.29
CA ALA A 48 -12.44 -13.12 0.54
C ALA A 48 -12.20 -12.06 1.64
N GLU A 49 -11.54 -12.45 2.73
CA GLU A 49 -11.19 -11.51 3.80
C GLU A 49 -10.16 -10.48 3.31
N ARG A 50 -9.16 -10.91 2.53
CA ARG A 50 -8.17 -10.00 1.91
C ARG A 50 -8.83 -9.04 0.92
N PHE A 51 -9.77 -9.51 0.10
CA PHE A 51 -10.52 -8.65 -0.82
C PHE A 51 -11.31 -7.56 -0.08
N THR A 52 -11.92 -7.91 1.05
CA THR A 52 -12.66 -6.97 1.91
C THR A 52 -11.74 -5.91 2.51
N GLU A 53 -10.54 -6.31 2.94
CA GLU A 53 -9.51 -5.38 3.41
C GLU A 53 -9.06 -4.41 2.30
N LEU A 54 -8.77 -4.90 1.09
CA LEU A 54 -8.37 -4.05 -0.04
C LEU A 54 -9.45 -3.01 -0.41
N ILE A 55 -10.73 -3.40 -0.41
CA ILE A 55 -11.84 -2.45 -0.61
C ILE A 55 -11.81 -1.35 0.46
N ARG A 56 -11.58 -1.74 1.72
CA ARG A 56 -11.50 -0.79 2.83
C ARG A 56 -10.32 0.17 2.65
N GLU A 57 -9.13 -0.34 2.34
CA GLU A 57 -7.95 0.49 2.11
C GLU A 57 -8.17 1.50 0.96
N VAL A 58 -8.76 1.07 -0.16
CA VAL A 58 -9.09 1.97 -1.27
C VAL A 58 -10.03 3.09 -0.83
N LYS A 59 -11.03 2.79 0.01
CA LYS A 59 -11.94 3.81 0.58
C LYS A 59 -11.20 4.78 1.47
N GLU A 60 -10.39 4.27 2.40
CA GLU A 60 -9.59 5.10 3.32
C GLU A 60 -8.65 6.04 2.55
N ARG A 61 -8.02 5.56 1.46
CA ARG A 61 -7.17 6.40 0.59
C ARG A 61 -7.94 7.49 -0.14
N ARG A 62 -9.15 7.20 -0.61
CA ARG A 62 -10.02 8.21 -1.23
C ARG A 62 -10.49 9.25 -0.21
N GLU A 63 -10.87 8.82 0.97
CA GLU A 63 -11.27 9.71 2.08
C GLU A 63 -10.12 10.60 2.54
N PHE A 64 -8.90 10.06 2.57
CA PHE A 64 -7.69 10.83 2.83
C PHE A 64 -7.50 11.94 1.78
N LEU A 65 -7.59 11.62 0.49
CA LEU A 65 -7.48 12.64 -0.56
C LEU A 65 -8.57 13.70 -0.46
N ARG A 66 -9.80 13.30 -0.16
CA ARG A 66 -10.90 14.25 0.06
C ARG A 66 -10.58 15.19 1.22
N THR A 67 -10.16 14.63 2.36
CA THR A 67 -9.75 15.41 3.53
C THR A 67 -8.64 16.40 3.16
N MET A 68 -7.60 15.96 2.46
CA MET A 68 -6.50 16.84 2.02
C MET A 68 -6.95 17.89 0.99
N SER A 69 -7.93 17.59 0.16
CA SER A 69 -8.53 18.54 -0.77
C SER A 69 -9.31 19.64 -0.04
N GLU A 70 -10.01 19.32 1.05
CA GLU A 70 -10.69 20.31 1.90
C GLU A 70 -9.68 21.28 2.53
N TYR A 71 -8.44 20.82 2.78
CA TYR A 71 -7.31 21.66 3.22
C TYR A 71 -6.51 22.31 2.08
N GLY A 72 -6.88 22.09 0.81
CA GLY A 72 -6.15 22.62 -0.36
C GLY A 72 -4.76 22.00 -0.58
N GLN A 73 -4.50 20.83 -0.01
CA GLN A 73 -3.22 20.10 -0.11
C GLN A 73 -3.29 18.88 -1.04
N ASP A 74 -4.36 18.73 -1.83
CA ASP A 74 -4.56 17.58 -2.71
C ASP A 74 -3.40 17.37 -3.70
N GLN A 75 -2.88 18.44 -4.28
CA GLN A 75 -1.80 18.39 -5.28
C GLN A 75 -0.53 17.70 -4.77
N ALA A 76 -0.24 17.78 -3.47
CA ALA A 76 0.94 17.16 -2.88
C ALA A 76 0.81 15.63 -2.76
N TYR A 77 -0.42 15.13 -2.66
CA TYR A 77 -0.69 13.72 -2.34
C TYR A 77 -1.35 12.95 -3.48
N ARG A 78 -2.01 13.64 -4.41
CA ARG A 78 -2.82 13.04 -5.47
C ARG A 78 -2.10 11.91 -6.19
N ASN A 79 -0.93 12.19 -6.78
CA ASN A 79 -0.19 11.20 -7.56
C ASN A 79 0.22 9.97 -6.74
N ALA A 80 0.68 10.18 -5.50
CA ALA A 80 1.11 9.10 -4.62
C ALA A 80 -0.08 8.21 -4.26
N ILE A 81 -1.19 8.80 -3.82
CA ILE A 81 -2.37 8.05 -3.42
C ILE A 81 -3.06 7.37 -4.60
N GLU A 82 -3.12 7.99 -5.78
CA GLU A 82 -3.63 7.36 -7.00
C GLU A 82 -2.79 6.14 -7.41
N THR A 83 -1.48 6.21 -7.24
CA THR A 83 -0.58 5.07 -7.47
C THR A 83 -0.88 3.94 -6.50
N GLU A 84 -1.08 4.24 -5.21
CA GLU A 84 -1.43 3.25 -4.20
C GLU A 84 -2.79 2.62 -4.45
N ILE A 85 -3.82 3.40 -4.81
CA ILE A 85 -5.13 2.89 -5.22
C ILE A 85 -4.99 1.93 -6.41
N SER A 86 -4.16 2.27 -7.40
CA SER A 86 -3.94 1.43 -8.57
C SER A 86 -3.28 0.10 -8.21
N GLN A 87 -2.36 0.09 -7.24
CA GLN A 87 -1.74 -1.14 -6.74
C GLN A 87 -2.75 -2.03 -6.03
N LEU A 88 -3.59 -1.45 -5.16
CA LEU A 88 -4.65 -2.20 -4.46
C LEU A 88 -5.68 -2.80 -5.42
N VAL A 89 -6.07 -2.03 -6.45
CA VAL A 89 -6.98 -2.54 -7.50
C VAL A 89 -6.35 -3.67 -8.28
N ARG A 90 -5.08 -3.54 -8.68
CA ARG A 90 -4.37 -4.61 -9.37
C ARG A 90 -4.28 -5.89 -8.54
N GLU A 91 -4.05 -5.77 -7.23
CA GLU A 91 -4.03 -6.93 -6.34
C GLU A 91 -5.40 -7.64 -6.31
N MET A 92 -6.50 -6.87 -6.22
CA MET A 92 -7.86 -7.41 -6.32
C MET A 92 -8.09 -8.17 -7.64
N GLU A 93 -7.67 -7.60 -8.77
CA GLU A 93 -7.80 -8.27 -10.07
C GLU A 93 -6.95 -9.55 -10.18
N GLU A 94 -5.74 -9.55 -9.60
CA GLU A 94 -4.89 -10.75 -9.61
C GLU A 94 -5.51 -11.88 -8.79
N MET A 95 -6.17 -11.57 -7.67
CA MET A 95 -6.92 -12.56 -6.90
C MET A 95 -8.10 -13.12 -7.71
N ASP A 96 -8.91 -12.25 -8.30
CA ASP A 96 -10.06 -12.65 -9.12
C ASP A 96 -9.63 -13.53 -10.32
N ARG A 97 -8.54 -13.16 -11.01
CA ARG A 97 -7.96 -13.98 -12.09
C ARG A 97 -7.54 -15.37 -11.60
N ARG A 98 -6.94 -15.48 -10.41
CA ARG A 98 -6.52 -16.78 -9.86
C ARG A 98 -7.72 -17.66 -9.50
N GLU A 99 -8.75 -17.08 -8.90
CA GLU A 99 -9.96 -17.82 -8.53
C GLU A 99 -10.74 -18.29 -9.75
N THR A 100 -10.92 -17.41 -10.74
CA THR A 100 -11.60 -17.77 -12.01
C THR A 100 -10.83 -18.85 -12.77
N MET A 101 -9.49 -18.83 -12.79
CA MET A 101 -8.69 -19.92 -13.37
C MET A 101 -8.91 -21.25 -12.65
N LYS A 102 -8.92 -21.25 -11.31
CA LYS A 102 -9.17 -22.47 -10.52
C LYS A 102 -10.58 -23.02 -10.78
N LEU A 103 -11.58 -22.14 -10.82
CA LEU A 103 -12.96 -22.53 -11.09
C LEU A 103 -13.09 -23.15 -12.49
N ASN A 104 -12.51 -22.53 -13.51
CA ASN A 104 -12.53 -23.04 -14.88
C ASN A 104 -11.81 -24.40 -15.01
N GLN A 105 -10.72 -24.61 -14.28
CA GLN A 105 -10.05 -25.92 -14.25
C GLN A 105 -10.91 -26.99 -13.58
N ALA A 106 -11.59 -26.65 -12.47
CA ALA A 106 -12.48 -27.57 -11.78
C ALA A 106 -13.69 -27.96 -12.64
N LEU A 107 -14.27 -27.02 -13.39
CA LEU A 107 -15.36 -27.29 -14.32
C LEU A 107 -14.91 -28.25 -15.43
N LYS A 108 -13.78 -27.98 -16.09
CA LYS A 108 -13.23 -28.87 -17.12
C LYS A 108 -12.97 -30.28 -16.60
N ALA A 109 -12.40 -30.41 -15.41
CA ALA A 109 -12.13 -31.71 -14.80
C ALA A 109 -13.41 -32.47 -14.43
N ASN A 110 -14.53 -31.78 -14.17
CA ASN A 110 -15.81 -32.43 -13.94
C ASN A 110 -16.43 -32.91 -15.25
N ASP A 111 -16.40 -32.08 -16.29
CA ASP A 111 -16.90 -32.43 -17.63
C ASP A 111 -16.16 -33.67 -18.21
N GLU A 112 -14.84 -33.76 -17.99
CA GLU A 112 -14.03 -34.92 -18.39
C GLU A 112 -14.39 -36.20 -17.63
N ARG A 113 -14.73 -36.11 -16.33
CA ARG A 113 -15.16 -37.27 -15.55
C ARG A 113 -16.53 -37.78 -15.97
N GLU A 114 -17.45 -36.88 -16.28
CA GLU A 114 -18.79 -37.26 -16.77
C GLU A 114 -18.70 -37.92 -18.16
N ALA A 115 -17.74 -37.52 -18.99
CA ALA A 115 -17.49 -38.15 -20.30
C ALA A 115 -16.84 -39.55 -20.21
N ASP A 116 -16.12 -39.86 -19.12
CA ASP A 116 -15.54 -41.19 -18.87
C ASP A 116 -16.56 -42.17 -18.24
N GLU A 117 -17.71 -41.66 -17.74
CA GLU A 117 -18.78 -42.45 -17.12
C GLU A 117 -19.93 -42.82 -18.09
N GLU A 118 -19.95 -42.28 -19.32
CA GLU A 118 -20.88 -42.62 -20.42
C GLU A 118 -20.33 -43.66 -21.41
#